data_AF-A0A3E4JE08-F1
#
_entry.id   AF-A0A3E4JE08-F1
#
_cell.length_a   1.000
_cell.length_b   1.000
_cell.length_c   1.000
_cell.angle_alpha   90.00
_cell.angle_beta   90.00
_cell.angle_gamma   90.00
#
_symmetry.space_group_name_H-M   'P 1'
#
loop_
_entity.id
_entity.type
_entity.pdbx_description
1 polymer ?
#
loop_
_entity_poly.entity_id
_entity_poly.type
_entity_poly.pdbx_seq_one_letter_code
_entity_poly.pdbx_strand_id
1 'polypeptide(L)'
;MILNRENMRNKKVILILCLLVLVSGSVQAQRLKAVQNEKGRYGFMTEDGTVVIKYKYDEAIPFKDGIAKIGKDGKYSLINEDGEIITKRKYTYIGEFYNGVCPVAEGGNTKKGVMLTTGGLIGNKASSNTGEKWGLIDKTGKEILKTDYEAMGDLNKKLIYVLKGKKFGFIDSAGNIIVKPTYNFIGSFNNQGICWVNIGGKYDKKNNMVSKGKFGLINENGREIIPAKYEDVGNFPVLRDKKTGALLDEAAFYTKADQSAFPATKQEIQSLLLPKPHAAESQLPSSRVDYFYFINKKSQGLVDIHGNTIIPLTANQAILPPSDNMLRLAKVEKKQIAKAYYDLDAEVMVRISSSEKGKFGAFSHNLAPVSLDDELYFIDKKGNKVIGGLSKAFLSNEGYRVVQKGSAFGAIDSTGAVVIPIEYTNSLTSVNNGRLGVQKNASWFYVDMKGQIVSDKYDRIGNFHQGYASVCLNKLWGAIDLQNRVVVPLEWQGVAPIVDPKLIWVKKDNLYYLYDGVQKSVRLKQGFANASNFDNEMAYVMSDGKWGIIDPDGKVLVPCLFEKEEDMVLAKQYMLAEDKKNLTEVEALRVIARFDPDTNMFKITSVIPDKHWDY
;
A
#
# COMPACT_ATOMS: atom_id res chain seq x y z
N MET A 1 4.80 61.80 66.32
CA MET A 1 4.16 61.13 65.18
C MET A 1 4.66 59.69 65.14
N ILE A 2 3.83 58.80 65.66
CA ILE A 2 3.99 57.34 65.68
C ILE A 2 3.59 56.83 64.27
N LEU A 3 4.16 55.68 63.86
CA LEU A 3 4.00 54.91 62.59
C LEU A 3 5.13 55.15 61.56
N ASN A 4 5.80 54.15 60.98
CA ASN A 4 5.86 52.72 61.27
C ASN A 4 7.13 52.13 60.59
N ARG A 5 8.17 51.78 61.37
CA ARG A 5 9.41 51.11 60.88
C ARG A 5 9.24 49.60 60.71
N GLU A 6 8.07 49.04 61.01
CA GLU A 6 7.82 47.60 60.90
C GLU A 6 7.59 47.10 59.46
N ASN A 7 7.23 47.99 58.52
CA ASN A 7 6.89 47.58 57.15
C ASN A 7 8.09 47.29 56.24
N MET A 8 9.31 47.72 56.62
CA MET A 8 10.54 47.48 55.84
C MET A 8 11.27 46.19 56.25
N ARG A 9 11.03 45.69 57.48
CA ARG A 9 11.54 44.38 57.91
C ARG A 9 10.68 43.25 57.34
N ASN A 10 9.35 43.42 57.29
CA ASN A 10 8.47 42.41 56.69
C ASN A 10 8.61 42.30 55.17
N LYS A 11 8.91 43.38 54.43
CA LYS A 11 9.18 43.26 52.98
C LYS A 11 10.49 42.53 52.67
N LYS A 12 11.55 42.69 53.48
CA LYS A 12 12.79 41.90 53.31
C LYS A 12 12.62 40.45 53.76
N VAL A 13 11.85 40.20 54.82
CA VAL A 13 11.55 38.82 55.27
C VAL A 13 10.62 38.11 54.29
N ILE A 14 9.64 38.79 53.69
CA ILE A 14 8.77 38.22 52.64
C ILE A 14 9.54 38.05 51.32
N LEU A 15 10.45 38.95 50.94
CA LEU A 15 11.31 38.73 49.76
C LEU A 15 12.30 37.58 49.97
N ILE A 16 12.81 37.40 51.19
CA ILE A 16 13.72 36.28 51.54
C ILE A 16 12.95 34.97 51.69
N LEU A 17 11.70 34.96 52.17
CA LEU A 17 10.82 33.78 52.13
C LEU A 17 10.36 33.47 50.69
N CYS A 18 10.12 34.46 49.84
CA CYS A 18 9.84 34.22 48.42
C CYS A 18 11.09 33.80 47.64
N LEU A 19 12.29 34.27 47.99
CA LEU A 19 13.54 33.75 47.41
C LEU A 19 13.92 32.36 47.95
N LEU A 20 13.58 32.02 49.20
CA LEU A 20 13.75 30.67 49.76
C LEU A 20 12.70 29.68 49.25
N VAL A 21 11.54 30.15 48.77
CA VAL A 21 10.55 29.34 48.04
C VAL A 21 10.82 29.32 46.52
N LEU A 22 11.64 30.23 46.00
CA LEU A 22 12.13 30.24 44.61
C LEU A 22 13.51 29.60 44.43
N VAL A 23 14.11 29.06 45.49
CA VAL A 23 14.92 27.82 45.40
C VAL A 23 13.98 26.62 45.55
N SER A 24 12.80 26.67 44.91
CA SER A 24 12.23 25.46 44.37
C SER A 24 13.27 24.99 43.38
N GLY A 25 14.08 24.03 43.82
CA GLY A 25 15.00 23.33 42.95
C GLY A 25 14.26 23.08 41.65
N SER A 26 14.87 23.46 40.54
CA SER A 26 14.69 22.71 39.32
C SER A 26 14.69 21.25 39.74
N VAL A 27 13.50 20.62 39.78
CA VAL A 27 13.38 19.18 39.96
C VAL A 27 13.95 18.63 38.66
N GLN A 28 15.27 18.61 38.61
CA GLN A 28 16.02 17.81 37.68
C GLN A 28 15.60 16.40 38.06
N ALA A 29 14.66 15.82 37.30
CA ALA A 29 14.22 14.44 37.51
C ALA A 29 15.48 13.60 37.76
N GLN A 30 15.59 13.05 38.95
CA GLN A 30 16.83 12.43 39.39
C GLN A 30 16.99 11.19 38.52
N ARG A 31 17.95 11.20 37.58
CA ARG A 31 18.13 10.08 36.64
C ARG A 31 18.73 8.89 37.38
N LEU A 32 17.85 8.13 38.02
CA LEU A 32 18.19 6.91 38.74
C LEU A 32 18.43 5.77 37.75
N LYS A 33 19.61 5.18 37.81
CA LYS A 33 20.01 4.02 37.00
C LYS A 33 19.80 2.74 37.79
N ALA A 34 19.21 1.73 37.16
CA ALA A 34 19.13 0.39 37.73
C ALA A 34 20.53 -0.25 37.72
N VAL A 35 20.97 -0.77 38.87
CA VAL A 35 22.31 -1.36 39.03
C VAL A 35 22.22 -2.66 39.80
N GLN A 36 22.99 -3.64 39.36
CA GLN A 36 23.12 -4.94 40.02
C GLN A 36 24.37 -4.97 40.90
N ASN A 37 24.25 -5.48 42.12
CA ASN A 37 25.41 -5.74 42.99
C ASN A 37 26.05 -7.11 42.69
N GLU A 38 27.18 -7.38 43.34
CA GLU A 38 27.93 -8.64 43.21
C GLU A 38 27.12 -9.89 43.60
N LYS A 39 26.05 -9.74 44.39
CA LYS A 39 25.15 -10.83 44.79
C LYS A 39 23.99 -11.02 43.79
N GLY A 40 24.04 -10.36 42.64
CA GLY A 40 23.02 -10.44 41.60
C GLY A 40 21.73 -9.66 41.89
N ARG A 41 21.71 -8.81 42.91
CA ARG A 41 20.51 -8.08 43.36
C ARG A 41 20.50 -6.66 42.81
N TYR A 42 19.35 -6.21 42.34
CA TYR A 42 19.16 -4.89 41.76
C TYR A 42 18.71 -3.86 42.79
N GLY A 43 19.22 -2.63 42.61
CA GLY A 43 18.83 -1.39 43.27
C GLY A 43 18.89 -0.24 42.28
N PHE A 44 18.72 1.00 42.75
CA PHE A 44 18.82 2.20 41.92
C PHE A 44 19.75 3.22 42.55
N MET A 45 20.59 3.84 41.73
CA MET A 45 21.55 4.85 42.16
C MET A 45 21.51 6.08 41.25
N THR A 46 21.91 7.22 41.80
CA THR A 46 22.14 8.47 41.07
C THR A 46 23.38 8.37 40.17
N GLU A 47 23.57 9.34 39.27
CA GLU A 47 24.73 9.34 38.36
C GLU A 47 26.08 9.49 39.07
N ASP A 48 26.11 10.09 40.26
CA ASP A 48 27.31 10.20 41.10
C ASP A 48 27.61 8.91 41.90
N GLY A 49 26.82 7.85 41.73
CA GLY A 49 27.00 6.56 42.37
C GLY A 49 26.31 6.39 43.73
N THR A 50 25.55 7.40 44.21
CA THR A 50 24.80 7.28 45.46
C THR A 50 23.62 6.33 45.31
N VAL A 51 23.59 5.25 46.10
CA VAL A 51 22.48 4.27 46.08
C VAL A 51 21.26 4.85 46.80
N VAL A 52 20.21 5.17 46.05
CA VAL A 52 18.93 5.69 46.56
C VAL A 52 17.99 4.54 46.93
N ILE A 53 17.89 3.53 46.06
CA ILE A 53 17.05 2.36 46.30
C ILE A 53 17.94 1.14 46.51
N LYS A 54 17.90 0.59 47.71
CA LYS A 54 18.78 -0.51 48.15
C LYS A 54 18.65 -1.77 47.28
N TYR A 55 19.76 -2.50 47.10
CA TYR A 55 19.85 -3.76 46.34
C TYR A 55 18.99 -4.89 46.94
N LYS A 56 17.70 -4.93 46.60
CA LYS A 56 16.70 -5.83 47.21
C LYS A 56 15.85 -6.58 46.18
N TYR A 57 16.06 -6.36 44.88
CA TYR A 57 15.23 -6.92 43.83
C TYR A 57 16.00 -7.95 43.00
N ASP A 58 15.29 -8.91 42.43
CA ASP A 58 15.87 -9.91 41.53
C ASP A 58 16.01 -9.34 40.12
N GLU A 59 15.12 -8.42 39.74
CA GLU A 59 15.10 -7.74 38.45
C GLU A 59 14.70 -6.27 38.64
N ALA A 60 15.20 -5.38 37.77
CA ALA A 60 14.79 -3.97 37.75
C ALA A 60 14.84 -3.42 36.32
N ILE A 61 13.78 -2.74 35.88
CA ILE A 61 13.75 -1.95 34.66
C ILE A 61 13.90 -0.47 35.06
N PRO A 62 14.80 0.30 34.41
CA PRO A 62 15.04 1.71 34.72
C PRO A 62 13.79 2.58 34.73
N PHE A 63 13.88 3.71 35.42
CA PHE A 63 12.83 4.71 35.45
C PHE A 63 12.50 5.25 34.05
N LYS A 64 11.21 5.33 33.77
CA LYS A 64 10.62 6.03 32.63
C LYS A 64 9.42 6.81 33.13
N ASP A 65 9.39 8.11 32.86
CA ASP A 65 8.34 9.04 33.34
C ASP A 65 8.07 8.94 34.86
N GLY A 66 9.14 8.85 35.66
CA GLY A 66 9.07 8.80 37.14
C GLY A 66 8.66 7.46 37.75
N ILE A 67 8.49 6.42 36.93
CA ILE A 67 8.09 5.07 37.38
C ILE A 67 9.12 4.03 36.92
N ALA A 68 9.51 3.13 37.81
CA ALA A 68 10.33 1.96 37.48
C ALA A 68 9.63 0.65 37.81
N LYS A 69 9.97 -0.43 37.09
CA LYS A 69 9.46 -1.78 37.34
C LYS A 69 10.50 -2.59 38.11
N ILE A 70 10.10 -3.17 39.23
CA ILE A 70 10.94 -4.05 40.05
C ILE A 70 10.36 -5.45 40.12
N GLY A 71 11.21 -6.47 39.99
CA GLY A 71 10.87 -7.87 40.10
C GLY A 71 11.44 -8.49 41.37
N LYS A 72 10.62 -9.27 42.09
CA LYS A 72 11.09 -10.15 43.16
C LYS A 72 10.19 -11.37 43.30
N ASP A 73 10.79 -12.54 43.49
CA ASP A 73 10.07 -13.82 43.62
C ASP A 73 9.14 -14.10 42.40
N GLY A 74 9.59 -13.71 41.19
CA GLY A 74 8.83 -13.88 39.95
C GLY A 74 7.63 -12.95 39.76
N LYS A 75 7.45 -11.95 40.63
CA LYS A 75 6.36 -10.97 40.57
C LYS A 75 6.90 -9.55 40.49
N TYR A 76 6.16 -8.69 39.79
CA TYR A 76 6.53 -7.30 39.55
C TYR A 76 5.69 -6.32 40.37
N SER A 77 6.31 -5.18 40.66
CA SER A 77 5.69 -3.98 41.21
C SER A 77 6.24 -2.74 40.51
N LEU A 78 5.49 -1.65 40.59
CA LEU A 78 5.93 -0.32 40.21
C LEU A 78 6.46 0.41 41.45
N ILE A 79 7.49 1.22 41.27
CA ILE A 79 8.06 2.10 42.30
C ILE A 79 8.24 3.51 41.76
N ASN A 80 8.17 4.52 42.64
CA ASN A 80 8.55 5.90 42.32
C ASN A 80 10.05 6.13 42.58
N GLU A 81 10.54 7.33 42.25
CA GLU A 81 11.97 7.71 42.40
C GLU A 81 12.45 7.67 43.86
N ASP A 82 11.55 7.87 44.82
CA ASP A 82 11.82 7.74 46.26
C ASP A 82 11.92 6.27 46.72
N GLY A 83 11.62 5.32 45.83
CA GLY A 83 11.61 3.88 46.12
C GLY A 83 10.35 3.40 46.84
N GLU A 84 9.31 4.22 46.92
CA GLU A 84 8.00 3.82 47.42
C GLU A 84 7.33 2.90 46.41
N ILE A 85 6.74 1.82 46.92
CA ILE A 85 6.05 0.83 46.09
C ILE A 85 4.67 1.37 45.72
N ILE A 86 4.46 1.65 44.43
CA ILE A 86 3.22 2.15 43.85
C ILE A 86 2.18 1.02 43.73
N THR A 87 2.59 -0.19 43.33
CA THR A 87 1.67 -1.33 43.14
C THR A 87 2.01 -2.53 44.03
N LYS A 88 0.98 -3.19 44.56
CA LYS A 88 1.16 -4.44 45.31
C LYS A 88 1.86 -5.50 44.44
N ARG A 89 2.81 -6.24 45.03
CA ARG A 89 3.57 -7.30 44.34
C ARG A 89 2.73 -8.56 44.11
N LYS A 90 1.79 -8.48 43.16
CA LYS A 90 0.93 -9.60 42.76
C LYS A 90 1.02 -9.95 41.27
N TYR A 91 1.50 -9.04 40.42
CA TYR A 91 1.48 -9.20 38.97
C TYR A 91 2.64 -10.05 38.45
N THR A 92 2.35 -10.96 37.52
CA THR A 92 3.35 -11.71 36.76
C THR A 92 3.86 -10.91 35.56
N TYR A 93 3.11 -9.89 35.12
CA TYR A 93 3.51 -8.96 34.06
C TYR A 93 2.98 -7.54 34.33
N ILE A 94 3.80 -6.54 34.02
CA ILE A 94 3.43 -5.11 33.96
C ILE A 94 4.02 -4.55 32.66
N GLY A 95 3.15 -4.01 31.80
CA GLY A 95 3.49 -3.43 30.51
C GLY A 95 3.87 -1.95 30.57
N GLU A 96 3.86 -1.30 29.40
CA GLU A 96 4.06 0.14 29.26
C GLU A 96 2.74 0.90 29.44
N PHE A 97 2.84 2.20 29.75
CA PHE A 97 1.68 3.09 29.75
C PHE A 97 1.29 3.52 28.34
N TYR A 98 0.00 3.41 28.03
CA TYR A 98 -0.63 3.88 26.80
C TYR A 98 -1.90 4.64 27.16
N ASN A 99 -2.08 5.87 26.66
CA ASN A 99 -3.27 6.69 26.95
C ASN A 99 -3.63 6.77 28.46
N GLY A 100 -2.62 6.80 29.34
CA GLY A 100 -2.79 6.91 30.79
C GLY A 100 -3.01 5.59 31.54
N VAL A 101 -3.08 4.44 30.84
CA VAL A 101 -3.29 3.12 31.44
C VAL A 101 -2.15 2.16 31.16
N CYS A 102 -1.94 1.19 32.05
CA CYS A 102 -0.92 0.16 31.93
C CYS A 102 -1.58 -1.24 32.00
N PRO A 103 -1.28 -2.15 31.05
CA PRO A 103 -1.74 -3.53 31.13
C PRO A 103 -0.95 -4.31 32.17
N VAL A 104 -1.67 -5.07 32.99
CA VAL A 104 -1.10 -5.96 34.01
C VAL A 104 -1.66 -7.36 33.85
N ALA A 105 -0.88 -8.38 34.20
CA ALA A 105 -1.33 -9.76 34.22
C ALA A 105 -1.06 -10.44 35.56
N GLU A 106 -1.95 -11.36 35.94
CA GLU A 106 -1.80 -12.28 37.06
C GLU A 106 -1.86 -13.73 36.55
N GLY A 107 -1.04 -14.61 37.14
CA GLY A 107 -0.95 -16.02 36.74
C GLY A 107 -0.08 -16.26 35.52
N GLY A 108 0.05 -17.54 35.17
CA GLY A 108 0.79 -18.05 34.02
C GLY A 108 2.32 -18.03 34.07
N ASN A 109 2.93 -18.47 32.97
CA ASN A 109 4.36 -18.80 32.85
C ASN A 109 5.04 -17.95 31.76
N THR A 110 5.17 -16.62 31.90
CA THR A 110 6.06 -15.90 30.96
C THR A 110 6.87 -14.73 31.55
N LYS A 111 8.19 -14.79 31.27
CA LYS A 111 9.13 -13.65 31.17
C LYS A 111 8.94 -12.85 29.85
N LYS A 112 7.84 -13.09 29.12
CA LYS A 112 7.53 -12.56 27.78
C LYS A 112 6.00 -12.47 27.63
N GLY A 113 5.36 -11.56 28.36
CA GLY A 113 3.91 -11.36 28.27
C GLY A 113 3.49 -11.10 26.82
N VAL A 114 2.66 -11.97 26.25
CA VAL A 114 2.12 -11.77 24.90
C VAL A 114 0.92 -10.86 25.01
N MET A 115 1.19 -9.55 25.10
CA MET A 115 0.18 -8.54 24.78
C MET A 115 -0.18 -8.71 23.31
N LEU A 116 -1.47 -8.72 22.97
CA LEU A 116 -1.89 -8.80 21.58
C LEU A 116 -1.53 -7.46 20.90
N THR A 117 -0.38 -7.40 20.24
CA THR A 117 0.05 -6.22 19.47
C THR A 117 -0.50 -6.33 18.05
N THR A 118 -1.63 -5.66 17.82
CA THR A 118 -1.99 -4.79 16.67
C THR A 118 -1.82 -5.26 15.22
N GLY A 119 -1.42 -6.50 14.92
CA GLY A 119 -1.15 -6.88 13.51
C GLY A 119 -1.39 -8.33 13.10
N GLY A 120 -1.90 -9.18 14.00
CA GLY A 120 -2.00 -10.63 13.73
C GLY A 120 -3.22 -11.30 14.31
N LEU A 121 -4.33 -10.57 14.45
CA LEU A 121 -5.58 -11.10 15.02
C LEU A 121 -6.30 -11.99 14.02
N ILE A 122 -5.78 -13.19 13.88
CA ILE A 122 -6.56 -14.28 13.37
C ILE A 122 -6.38 -15.44 14.34
N GLY A 123 -7.28 -15.45 15.33
CA GLY A 123 -7.71 -16.60 16.14
C GLY A 123 -6.70 -17.46 16.91
N ASN A 124 -5.38 -17.35 16.75
CA ASN A 124 -4.46 -18.37 17.29
C ASN A 124 -3.74 -17.96 18.57
N LYS A 125 -3.39 -16.69 18.77
CA LYS A 125 -2.65 -16.28 19.98
C LYS A 125 -3.52 -16.03 21.19
N ALA A 126 -4.82 -15.83 21.02
CA ALA A 126 -5.75 -15.69 22.14
C ALA A 126 -6.19 -17.05 22.73
N SER A 127 -5.72 -18.17 22.16
CA SER A 127 -5.89 -19.53 22.68
C SER A 127 -4.63 -20.07 23.38
N SER A 128 -3.57 -19.27 23.56
CA SER A 128 -2.48 -19.74 24.42
C SER A 128 -3.02 -19.80 25.84
N ASN A 129 -3.26 -21.02 26.32
CA ASN A 129 -3.46 -21.39 27.72
C ASN A 129 -2.20 -21.01 28.54
N THR A 130 -1.78 -19.73 28.52
CA THR A 130 -0.74 -19.24 29.41
C THR A 130 -1.24 -19.26 30.85
N GLY A 131 -2.57 -19.25 31.06
CA GLY A 131 -3.19 -19.16 32.37
C GLY A 131 -3.18 -17.73 32.93
N GLU A 132 -2.73 -16.75 32.14
CA GLU A 132 -2.67 -15.34 32.50
C GLU A 132 -4.07 -14.72 32.47
N LYS A 133 -4.34 -13.85 33.44
CA LYS A 133 -5.52 -13.01 33.51
C LYS A 133 -5.10 -11.55 33.46
N TRP A 134 -5.62 -10.82 32.47
CA TRP A 134 -5.24 -9.46 32.14
C TRP A 134 -6.20 -8.43 32.73
N GLY A 135 -5.65 -7.30 33.16
CA GLY A 135 -6.33 -6.15 33.74
C GLY A 135 -5.60 -4.84 33.40
N LEU A 136 -6.09 -3.72 33.91
CA LEU A 136 -5.53 -2.37 33.71
C LEU A 136 -5.33 -1.67 35.04
N ILE A 137 -4.23 -0.92 35.15
CA ILE A 137 -3.98 0.02 36.25
C ILE A 137 -3.72 1.42 35.69
N ASP A 138 -3.94 2.45 36.51
CA ASP A 138 -3.49 3.81 36.22
C ASP A 138 -2.04 4.06 36.68
N LYS A 139 -1.53 5.27 36.46
CA LYS A 139 -0.17 5.69 36.87
C LYS A 139 0.07 5.68 38.37
N THR A 140 -0.99 5.77 39.17
CA THR A 140 -0.94 5.67 40.64
C THR A 140 -0.94 4.22 41.12
N GLY A 141 -1.04 3.26 40.20
CA GLY A 141 -1.15 1.85 40.52
C GLY A 141 -2.55 1.40 40.93
N LYS A 142 -3.56 2.29 40.82
CA LYS A 142 -4.95 1.96 41.09
C LYS A 142 -5.47 1.05 39.99
N GLU A 143 -6.15 -0.02 40.38
CA GLU A 143 -6.82 -0.94 39.46
C GLU A 143 -7.99 -0.23 38.76
N ILE A 144 -7.87 -0.06 37.43
CA ILE A 144 -8.93 0.42 36.53
C ILE A 144 -9.80 -0.77 36.12
N LEU A 145 -9.15 -1.88 35.76
CA LEU A 145 -9.80 -3.10 35.31
C LEU A 145 -9.17 -4.29 36.02
N LYS A 146 -9.99 -5.09 36.70
CA LYS A 146 -9.54 -6.30 37.37
C LYS A 146 -8.95 -7.31 36.39
N THR A 147 -7.94 -8.03 36.85
CA THR A 147 -7.31 -9.14 36.11
C THR A 147 -8.26 -10.34 35.99
N ASP A 148 -9.14 -10.30 35.00
CA ASP A 148 -10.19 -11.32 34.77
C ASP A 148 -10.30 -11.72 33.28
N TYR A 149 -9.63 -11.00 32.38
CA TYR A 149 -9.70 -11.23 30.95
C TYR A 149 -8.62 -12.21 30.47
N GLU A 150 -8.98 -13.07 29.52
CA GLU A 150 -8.07 -14.06 28.93
C GLU A 150 -7.04 -13.41 28.01
N ALA A 151 -7.37 -12.26 27.42
CA ALA A 151 -6.45 -11.46 26.61
C ALA A 151 -6.93 -10.01 26.48
N MET A 152 -6.02 -9.10 26.14
CA MET A 152 -6.32 -7.72 25.76
C MET A 152 -5.29 -7.16 24.77
N GLY A 153 -5.63 -6.09 24.06
CA GLY A 153 -4.71 -5.43 23.12
C GLY A 153 -5.23 -4.12 22.51
N ASP A 154 -4.39 -3.51 21.68
CA ASP A 154 -4.58 -2.19 21.03
C ASP A 154 -4.77 -1.01 21.97
N LEU A 155 -3.95 -0.93 23.03
CA LEU A 155 -4.04 0.13 24.05
C LEU A 155 -3.75 1.55 23.55
N ASN A 156 -3.20 1.69 22.34
CA ASN A 156 -3.00 2.99 21.68
C ASN A 156 -4.27 3.53 20.99
N LYS A 157 -5.32 2.73 20.89
CA LYS A 157 -6.58 3.12 20.24
C LYS A 157 -7.61 3.58 21.26
N LYS A 158 -8.68 4.20 20.75
CA LYS A 158 -9.82 4.62 21.57
C LYS A 158 -10.54 3.45 22.25
N LEU A 159 -10.57 2.30 21.57
CA LEU A 159 -11.08 1.05 22.12
C LEU A 159 -9.95 0.04 22.29
N ILE A 160 -9.96 -0.61 23.44
CA ILE A 160 -9.12 -1.75 23.80
C ILE A 160 -9.99 -2.98 23.64
N TYR A 161 -9.58 -3.95 22.83
CA TYR A 161 -10.31 -5.22 22.78
C TYR A 161 -9.93 -6.11 23.96
N VAL A 162 -10.89 -6.88 24.44
CA VAL A 162 -10.72 -7.82 25.56
C VAL A 162 -11.36 -9.16 25.22
N LEU A 163 -10.72 -10.25 25.63
CA LEU A 163 -11.23 -11.61 25.46
C LEU A 163 -11.73 -12.17 26.80
N LYS A 164 -12.97 -12.65 26.83
CA LYS A 164 -13.53 -13.37 27.99
C LYS A 164 -14.47 -14.46 27.52
N GLY A 165 -14.31 -15.68 28.02
CA GLY A 165 -15.16 -16.81 27.65
C GLY A 165 -15.09 -17.10 26.14
N LYS A 166 -13.90 -16.98 25.54
CA LYS A 166 -13.67 -17.16 24.08
C LYS A 166 -14.42 -16.17 23.17
N LYS A 167 -14.84 -15.02 23.72
CA LYS A 167 -15.47 -13.94 22.94
C LYS A 167 -14.79 -12.60 23.18
N PHE A 168 -14.59 -11.87 22.10
CA PHE A 168 -14.06 -10.51 22.09
C PHE A 168 -15.16 -9.49 22.40
N GLY A 169 -14.82 -8.53 23.23
CA GLY A 169 -15.56 -7.29 23.47
C GLY A 169 -14.60 -6.11 23.42
N PHE A 170 -15.11 -4.91 23.71
CA PHE A 170 -14.34 -3.67 23.66
C PHE A 170 -14.58 -2.86 24.94
N ILE A 171 -13.51 -2.28 25.46
CA ILE A 171 -13.54 -1.37 26.61
C ILE A 171 -12.89 -0.03 26.22
N ASP A 172 -13.19 1.03 26.95
CA ASP A 172 -12.41 2.27 26.88
C ASP A 172 -11.20 2.22 27.84
N SER A 173 -10.37 3.25 27.80
CA SER A 173 -9.22 3.38 28.72
C SER A 173 -9.62 3.59 30.17
N ALA A 174 -10.87 3.95 30.48
CA ALA A 174 -11.37 4.01 31.85
C ALA A 174 -11.88 2.65 32.36
N GLY A 175 -11.75 1.59 31.55
CA GLY A 175 -12.19 0.24 31.90
C GLY A 175 -13.70 0.03 31.74
N ASN A 176 -14.43 0.99 31.18
CA ASN A 176 -15.86 0.84 30.93
C ASN A 176 -16.07 -0.14 29.78
N ILE A 177 -17.01 -1.07 29.95
CA ILE A 177 -17.38 -2.01 28.89
C ILE A 177 -18.25 -1.28 27.86
N ILE A 178 -17.65 -0.94 26.72
CA ILE A 178 -18.36 -0.34 25.57
C ILE A 178 -19.13 -1.41 24.81
N VAL A 179 -18.50 -2.56 24.59
CA VAL A 179 -19.12 -3.72 23.95
C VAL A 179 -18.79 -4.96 24.78
N LYS A 180 -19.82 -5.62 25.30
CA LYS A 180 -19.64 -6.86 26.07
C LYS A 180 -19.01 -7.94 25.17
N PRO A 181 -18.21 -8.86 25.73
CA PRO A 181 -17.68 -10.04 25.03
C PRO A 181 -18.76 -10.79 24.21
N THR A 182 -18.77 -10.56 22.89
CA THR A 182 -19.85 -11.01 21.99
C THR A 182 -19.32 -11.76 20.78
N TYR A 183 -18.22 -11.28 20.19
CA TYR A 183 -17.73 -11.75 18.88
C TYR A 183 -16.71 -12.87 19.03
N ASN A 184 -16.74 -13.88 18.15
CA ASN A 184 -15.74 -14.95 18.17
C ASN A 184 -14.39 -14.49 17.61
N PHE A 185 -14.42 -13.60 16.61
CA PHE A 185 -13.23 -13.01 16.03
C PHE A 185 -13.47 -11.54 15.70
N ILE A 186 -12.39 -10.76 15.67
CA ILE A 186 -12.37 -9.35 15.30
C ILE A 186 -11.14 -9.08 14.44
N GLY A 187 -11.24 -8.09 13.55
CA GLY A 187 -10.11 -7.53 12.80
C GLY A 187 -9.44 -6.37 13.53
N SER A 188 -8.42 -5.79 12.90
CA SER A 188 -7.78 -4.55 13.38
C SER A 188 -8.57 -3.33 12.89
N PHE A 189 -8.54 -2.24 13.66
CA PHE A 189 -9.07 -0.95 13.21
C PHE A 189 -8.18 -0.37 12.09
N ASN A 190 -8.82 0.05 10.99
CA ASN A 190 -8.17 0.80 9.92
C ASN A 190 -7.95 2.28 10.32
N ASN A 191 -7.39 3.09 9.41
CA ASN A 191 -7.13 4.52 9.66
C ASN A 191 -8.39 5.38 9.84
N GLN A 192 -9.57 4.85 9.51
CA GLN A 192 -10.87 5.50 9.76
C GLN A 192 -11.55 4.98 11.03
N GLY A 193 -10.88 4.14 11.81
CA GLY A 193 -11.44 3.59 13.05
C GLY A 193 -12.53 2.56 12.81
N ILE A 194 -12.47 1.78 11.72
CA ILE A 194 -13.44 0.70 11.43
C ILE A 194 -12.73 -0.66 11.46
N CYS A 195 -13.35 -1.66 12.08
CA CYS A 195 -12.90 -3.05 12.04
C CYS A 195 -14.07 -4.01 11.78
N TRP A 196 -13.76 -5.19 11.23
CA TRP A 196 -14.76 -6.25 11.06
C TRP A 196 -14.88 -7.09 12.32
N VAL A 197 -16.08 -7.63 12.54
CA VAL A 197 -16.42 -8.53 13.65
C VAL A 197 -17.08 -9.80 13.11
N ASN A 198 -16.91 -10.93 13.79
CA ASN A 198 -17.47 -12.22 13.36
C ASN A 198 -18.12 -13.00 14.50
N ILE A 199 -19.28 -13.62 14.23
CA ILE A 199 -20.00 -14.53 15.14
C ILE A 199 -20.10 -15.92 14.51
N GLY A 200 -19.72 -16.95 15.25
CA GLY A 200 -19.87 -18.36 14.86
C GLY A 200 -18.88 -18.85 13.80
N GLY A 201 -17.87 -18.05 13.45
CA GLY A 201 -16.85 -18.43 12.47
C GLY A 201 -15.82 -19.43 12.99
N LYS A 202 -14.84 -19.71 12.15
CA LYS A 202 -13.68 -20.56 12.46
C LYS A 202 -12.42 -19.94 11.89
N TYR A 203 -11.32 -20.07 12.62
CA TYR A 203 -10.03 -19.64 12.16
C TYR A 203 -9.34 -20.72 11.31
N ASP A 204 -8.93 -20.37 10.10
CA ASP A 204 -8.07 -21.15 9.22
C ASP A 204 -6.60 -20.74 9.39
N LYS A 205 -5.82 -21.60 10.03
CA LYS A 205 -4.39 -21.40 10.31
C LYS A 205 -3.53 -21.39 9.06
N LYS A 206 -3.90 -22.13 8.02
CA LYS A 206 -3.07 -22.31 6.82
C LYS A 206 -3.00 -21.01 6.02
N ASN A 207 -4.14 -20.35 5.92
CA ASN A 207 -4.29 -19.15 5.12
C ASN A 207 -4.19 -17.87 5.96
N ASN A 208 -4.11 -18.00 7.30
CA ASN A 208 -4.25 -16.88 8.22
C ASN A 208 -5.55 -16.12 7.86
N MET A 209 -6.72 -16.74 8.04
CA MET A 209 -8.02 -16.13 7.72
C MET A 209 -9.16 -16.63 8.62
N VAL A 210 -10.17 -15.78 8.88
CA VAL A 210 -11.43 -16.23 9.47
C VAL A 210 -12.37 -16.66 8.35
N SER A 211 -12.96 -17.84 8.49
CA SER A 211 -13.96 -18.39 7.56
C SER A 211 -15.23 -18.75 8.31
N LYS A 212 -16.36 -18.82 7.59
CA LYS A 212 -17.68 -19.16 8.17
C LYS A 212 -18.16 -18.12 9.19
N GLY A 213 -19.33 -18.38 9.78
CA GLY A 213 -19.96 -17.44 10.70
C GLY A 213 -20.62 -16.28 9.97
N LYS A 214 -20.91 -15.23 10.74
CA LYS A 214 -21.54 -14.01 10.26
C LYS A 214 -20.67 -12.80 10.56
N PHE A 215 -20.41 -12.00 9.54
CA PHE A 215 -19.57 -10.82 9.59
C PHE A 215 -20.39 -9.53 9.67
N GLY A 216 -19.80 -8.54 10.32
CA GLY A 216 -20.31 -7.17 10.47
C GLY A 216 -19.15 -6.19 10.63
N LEU A 217 -19.46 -4.90 10.77
CA LEU A 217 -18.49 -3.82 10.97
C LEU A 217 -18.85 -3.02 12.22
N ILE A 218 -17.83 -2.66 12.98
CA ILE A 218 -17.95 -1.80 14.15
C ILE A 218 -16.94 -0.65 14.03
N ASN A 219 -17.31 0.52 14.54
CA ASN A 219 -16.40 1.65 14.61
C ASN A 219 -15.65 1.74 15.95
N GLU A 220 -14.69 2.64 16.02
CA GLU A 220 -13.85 2.93 17.20
C GLU A 220 -14.61 3.60 18.36
N ASN A 221 -15.92 3.81 18.23
CA ASN A 221 -16.80 4.20 19.33
C ASN A 221 -17.62 3.01 19.86
N GLY A 222 -17.48 1.83 19.26
CA GLY A 222 -18.22 0.63 19.63
C GLY A 222 -19.62 0.60 19.03
N ARG A 223 -19.94 1.52 18.11
CA ARG A 223 -21.19 1.48 17.35
C ARG A 223 -21.03 0.47 16.22
N GLU A 224 -21.95 -0.49 16.21
CA GLU A 224 -22.12 -1.40 15.09
C GLU A 224 -22.60 -0.61 13.86
N ILE A 225 -21.76 -0.49 12.84
CA ILE A 225 -22.09 0.12 11.54
C ILE A 225 -22.92 -0.87 10.74
N ILE A 226 -22.43 -2.11 10.67
CA ILE A 226 -23.06 -3.22 9.96
C ILE A 226 -23.23 -4.38 10.94
N PRO A 227 -24.45 -4.89 11.17
CA PRO A 227 -24.64 -6.01 12.07
C PRO A 227 -23.98 -7.28 11.58
N ALA A 228 -23.49 -8.10 12.52
CA ALA A 228 -22.86 -9.39 12.26
C ALA A 228 -23.87 -10.44 11.77
N LYS A 229 -24.38 -10.27 10.54
CA LYS A 229 -25.40 -11.12 9.90
C LYS A 229 -25.07 -11.50 8.46
N TYR A 230 -24.00 -10.93 7.90
CA TYR A 230 -23.60 -11.15 6.52
C TYR A 230 -22.64 -12.32 6.41
N GLU A 231 -22.58 -12.95 5.24
CA GLU A 231 -21.62 -14.03 5.03
C GLU A 231 -20.22 -13.49 4.79
N ASP A 232 -20.13 -12.23 4.35
CA ASP A 232 -18.87 -11.53 4.18
C ASP A 232 -19.04 -10.00 4.27
N VAL A 233 -17.98 -9.29 4.67
CA VAL A 233 -17.89 -7.81 4.68
C VAL A 233 -16.46 -7.37 4.33
N GLY A 234 -16.29 -6.28 3.59
CA GLY A 234 -14.95 -5.77 3.29
C GLY A 234 -14.91 -4.52 2.42
N ASN A 235 -13.69 -4.05 2.13
CA ASN A 235 -13.43 -3.10 1.06
C ASN A 235 -13.24 -3.86 -0.24
N PHE A 236 -13.53 -3.22 -1.38
CA PHE A 236 -13.21 -3.79 -2.70
C PHE A 236 -11.76 -4.31 -2.69
N PRO A 237 -11.53 -5.59 -3.01
CA PRO A 237 -10.20 -6.16 -2.95
C PRO A 237 -9.27 -5.42 -3.92
N VAL A 238 -8.06 -5.12 -3.48
CA VAL A 238 -6.98 -4.76 -4.40
C VAL A 238 -6.66 -6.02 -5.19
N LEU A 239 -6.98 -6.01 -6.48
CA LEU A 239 -6.75 -7.17 -7.32
C LEU A 239 -5.25 -7.36 -7.54
N ARG A 240 -4.82 -8.61 -7.72
CA ARG A 240 -3.43 -8.94 -8.04
C ARG A 240 -3.36 -9.56 -9.42
N ASP A 241 -2.32 -9.22 -10.17
CA ASP A 241 -2.04 -9.88 -11.43
C ASP A 241 -1.81 -11.37 -11.20
N LYS A 242 -2.51 -12.23 -11.95
CA LYS A 242 -2.42 -13.69 -11.74
C LYS A 242 -1.08 -14.30 -12.14
N LYS A 243 -0.32 -13.65 -13.02
CA LYS A 243 0.99 -14.13 -13.50
C LYS A 243 2.13 -13.53 -12.69
N THR A 244 2.05 -12.23 -12.38
CA THR A 244 3.16 -11.51 -11.73
C THR A 244 2.96 -11.31 -10.23
N GLY A 245 1.74 -11.52 -9.70
CA GLY A 245 1.42 -11.30 -8.28
C GLY A 245 1.40 -9.83 -7.86
N ALA A 246 1.73 -8.91 -8.77
CA ALA A 246 1.75 -7.47 -8.52
C ALA A 246 0.36 -6.97 -8.13
N LEU A 247 0.31 -6.03 -7.18
CA LEU A 247 -0.90 -5.28 -6.87
C LEU A 247 -1.32 -4.54 -8.16
N LEU A 248 -2.49 -4.87 -8.68
CA LEU A 248 -3.16 -4.06 -9.67
C LEU A 248 -3.80 -2.94 -8.86
N ASP A 249 -3.25 -1.73 -8.95
CA ASP A 249 -3.97 -0.56 -8.49
C ASP A 249 -5.27 -0.41 -9.29
N GLU A 250 -6.11 0.52 -8.86
CA GLU A 250 -7.38 0.81 -9.52
C GLU A 250 -7.15 1.05 -11.02
N ALA A 251 -6.14 1.85 -11.37
CA ALA A 251 -5.73 2.17 -12.74
C ALA A 251 -5.31 0.94 -13.58
N ALA A 252 -4.64 -0.05 -12.99
CA ALA A 252 -4.16 -1.25 -13.66
C ALA A 252 -5.26 -2.30 -13.87
N PHE A 253 -6.30 -2.31 -13.03
CA PHE A 253 -7.54 -3.01 -13.35
C PHE A 253 -8.15 -2.40 -14.62
N TYR A 254 -8.15 -1.07 -14.72
CA TYR A 254 -8.71 -0.36 -15.86
C TYR A 254 -7.90 -0.54 -17.14
N THR A 255 -6.56 -0.62 -17.10
CA THR A 255 -5.75 -0.82 -18.33
C THR A 255 -5.94 -2.19 -18.98
N LYS A 256 -6.22 -3.25 -18.22
CA LYS A 256 -6.58 -4.58 -18.77
C LYS A 256 -8.08 -4.73 -19.04
N ALA A 257 -8.95 -4.13 -18.22
CA ALA A 257 -10.40 -4.20 -18.38
C ALA A 257 -10.95 -3.29 -19.49
N ASP A 258 -10.26 -2.22 -19.88
CA ASP A 258 -10.65 -1.39 -21.03
C ASP A 258 -10.47 -2.11 -22.37
N GLN A 259 -9.62 -3.15 -22.43
CA GLN A 259 -9.55 -4.03 -23.62
C GLN A 259 -10.70 -5.05 -23.67
N SER A 260 -11.38 -5.30 -22.55
CA SER A 260 -12.56 -6.18 -22.52
C SER A 260 -13.65 -5.58 -21.63
N ALA A 261 -14.51 -4.76 -22.25
CA ALA A 261 -15.77 -4.32 -21.67
C ALA A 261 -16.41 -5.49 -20.90
N PHE A 262 -16.67 -5.31 -19.60
CA PHE A 262 -17.01 -6.39 -18.69
C PHE A 262 -18.24 -7.14 -19.24
N PRO A 263 -18.08 -8.38 -19.74
CA PRO A 263 -19.23 -9.23 -19.97
C PRO A 263 -19.72 -9.60 -18.57
N ALA A 264 -20.95 -9.23 -18.24
CA ALA A 264 -21.59 -9.73 -17.04
C ALA A 264 -22.55 -10.83 -17.50
N THR A 265 -22.04 -12.00 -17.89
CA THR A 265 -22.91 -13.17 -18.10
C THR A 265 -23.52 -13.59 -16.77
N LYS A 266 -24.60 -14.38 -16.80
CA LYS A 266 -25.21 -14.92 -15.58
C LYS A 266 -24.20 -15.73 -14.75
N GLN A 267 -23.31 -16.49 -15.40
CA GLN A 267 -22.26 -17.27 -14.73
C GLN A 267 -21.20 -16.37 -14.08
N GLU A 268 -20.75 -15.31 -14.75
CA GLU A 268 -19.78 -14.36 -14.20
C GLU A 268 -20.37 -13.60 -13.00
N ILE A 269 -21.62 -13.13 -13.09
CA ILE A 269 -22.32 -12.52 -11.95
C ILE A 269 -22.41 -13.52 -10.80
N GLN A 270 -22.79 -14.78 -11.06
CA GLN A 270 -22.82 -15.81 -10.03
C GLN A 270 -21.44 -16.04 -9.39
N SER A 271 -20.35 -15.99 -10.17
CA SER A 271 -18.98 -16.14 -9.65
C SER A 271 -18.53 -14.98 -8.75
N LEU A 272 -19.10 -13.78 -8.94
CA LEU A 272 -18.89 -12.64 -8.06
C LEU A 272 -19.72 -12.74 -6.77
N LEU A 273 -20.88 -13.39 -6.84
CA LEU A 273 -21.80 -13.61 -5.71
C LEU A 273 -21.36 -14.77 -4.80
N LEU A 274 -20.58 -15.72 -5.33
CA LEU A 274 -19.98 -16.76 -4.51
C LEU A 274 -18.99 -16.10 -3.54
N PRO A 275 -19.10 -16.36 -2.23
CA PRO A 275 -18.13 -15.86 -1.28
C PRO A 275 -16.77 -16.46 -1.64
N LYS A 276 -15.94 -15.70 -2.36
CA LYS A 276 -14.52 -15.97 -2.36
C LYS A 276 -14.08 -15.76 -0.91
N PRO A 277 -13.31 -16.66 -0.31
CA PRO A 277 -12.93 -16.59 1.11
C PRO A 277 -11.94 -15.43 1.32
N HIS A 278 -12.39 -14.19 1.18
CA HIS A 278 -11.53 -13.01 1.04
C HIS A 278 -11.98 -11.82 1.89
N ALA A 279 -12.52 -12.05 3.09
CA ALA A 279 -12.40 -11.05 4.15
C ALA A 279 -11.69 -11.62 5.34
N ALA A 280 -10.40 -11.32 5.38
CA ALA A 280 -9.74 -10.72 6.52
C ALA A 280 -8.24 -10.81 6.26
N GLU A 281 -7.74 -10.01 5.29
CA GLU A 281 -6.42 -9.44 5.57
C GLU A 281 -6.56 -8.68 6.90
N SER A 282 -5.54 -8.76 7.75
CA SER A 282 -5.58 -8.21 9.11
C SER A 282 -5.93 -6.71 9.19
N GLN A 283 -5.93 -6.02 8.04
CA GLN A 283 -6.24 -4.61 7.86
C GLN A 283 -7.09 -4.42 6.59
N LEU A 284 -8.11 -3.55 6.68
CA LEU A 284 -8.81 -3.05 5.51
C LEU A 284 -7.84 -2.13 4.72
N PRO A 285 -7.76 -2.23 3.37
CA PRO A 285 -6.82 -1.46 2.55
C PRO A 285 -6.99 0.07 2.71
N SER A 286 -5.89 0.80 2.60
CA SER A 286 -5.76 2.22 2.97
C SER A 286 -6.07 3.25 1.88
N SER A 287 -6.28 2.84 0.62
CA SER A 287 -6.21 3.75 -0.54
C SER A 287 -7.54 4.40 -0.97
N ARG A 288 -8.69 3.81 -0.65
CA ARG A 288 -10.01 4.45 -0.78
C ARG A 288 -11.01 3.72 0.12
N VAL A 289 -11.40 4.34 1.22
CA VAL A 289 -12.05 3.64 2.35
C VAL A 289 -13.48 4.15 2.59
N ASP A 290 -14.03 4.94 1.68
CA ASP A 290 -15.31 5.63 1.87
C ASP A 290 -16.53 4.70 1.84
N TYR A 291 -16.36 3.46 1.34
CA TYR A 291 -17.44 2.50 1.16
C TYR A 291 -17.04 1.08 1.52
N PHE A 292 -18.00 0.34 2.07
CA PHE A 292 -17.87 -1.07 2.44
C PHE A 292 -18.91 -1.91 1.72
N TYR A 293 -18.47 -3.01 1.11
CA TYR A 293 -19.39 -4.00 0.58
C TYR A 293 -19.74 -5.05 1.63
N PHE A 294 -20.94 -5.60 1.51
CA PHE A 294 -21.40 -6.72 2.32
C PHE A 294 -22.13 -7.73 1.44
N ILE A 295 -21.96 -9.01 1.75
CA ILE A 295 -22.37 -10.11 0.87
C ILE A 295 -23.24 -11.12 1.61
N ASN A 296 -24.22 -11.66 0.89
CA ASN A 296 -24.81 -12.96 1.20
C ASN A 296 -24.75 -13.87 -0.05
N LYS A 297 -25.05 -15.16 0.12
CA LYS A 297 -25.11 -16.20 -0.92
C LYS A 297 -25.75 -15.82 -2.25
N LYS A 298 -26.61 -14.79 -2.27
CA LYS A 298 -27.41 -14.40 -3.44
C LYS A 298 -27.17 -12.95 -3.89
N SER A 299 -26.48 -12.11 -3.14
CA SER A 299 -26.54 -10.65 -3.31
C SER A 299 -25.31 -9.94 -2.73
N GLN A 300 -25.00 -8.77 -3.29
CA GLN A 300 -24.06 -7.78 -2.74
C GLN A 300 -24.78 -6.47 -2.44
N GLY A 301 -24.32 -5.77 -1.39
CA GLY A 301 -24.75 -4.42 -1.02
C GLY A 301 -23.55 -3.54 -0.70
N LEU A 302 -23.78 -2.23 -0.59
CA LEU A 302 -22.77 -1.22 -0.31
C LEU A 302 -23.29 -0.20 0.72
N VAL A 303 -22.47 0.13 1.70
CA VAL A 303 -22.71 1.23 2.65
C VAL A 303 -21.53 2.20 2.62
N ASP A 304 -21.76 3.45 3.05
CA ASP A 304 -20.69 4.40 3.32
C ASP A 304 -20.03 4.17 4.70
N ILE A 305 -19.00 4.96 5.00
CA ILE A 305 -18.33 5.01 6.31
C ILE A 305 -19.22 5.44 7.48
N HIS A 306 -20.37 6.06 7.20
CA HIS A 306 -21.34 6.47 8.22
C HIS A 306 -22.40 5.38 8.50
N GLY A 307 -22.40 4.31 7.71
CA GLY A 307 -23.35 3.21 7.77
C GLY A 307 -24.64 3.43 6.97
N ASN A 308 -24.71 4.48 6.14
CA ASN A 308 -25.83 4.70 5.26
C ASN A 308 -25.78 3.68 4.12
N THR A 309 -26.90 3.04 3.84
CA THR A 309 -26.98 2.09 2.72
C THR A 309 -27.06 2.86 1.41
N ILE A 310 -26.03 2.71 0.58
CA ILE A 310 -25.99 3.29 -0.78
C ILE A 310 -26.68 2.33 -1.74
N ILE A 311 -26.23 1.06 -1.73
CA ILE A 311 -26.79 0.01 -2.57
C ILE A 311 -27.33 -1.10 -1.68
N PRO A 312 -28.65 -1.36 -1.66
CA PRO A 312 -29.23 -2.41 -0.84
C PRO A 312 -28.90 -3.80 -1.39
N LEU A 313 -28.96 -4.81 -0.52
CA LEU A 313 -28.84 -6.22 -0.93
C LEU A 313 -30.05 -6.62 -1.77
N THR A 314 -29.82 -6.72 -3.07
CA THR A 314 -30.81 -7.18 -4.02
C THR A 314 -30.40 -8.53 -4.60
N ALA A 315 -31.34 -9.47 -4.69
CA ALA A 315 -31.07 -10.79 -5.22
C ALA A 315 -30.46 -10.73 -6.63
N ASN A 316 -29.43 -11.55 -6.84
CA ASN A 316 -28.67 -11.69 -8.09
C ASN A 316 -28.03 -10.39 -8.59
N GLN A 317 -27.63 -9.50 -7.69
CA GLN A 317 -26.96 -8.24 -7.99
C GLN A 317 -25.46 -8.31 -7.65
N ALA A 318 -24.63 -7.90 -8.59
CA ALA A 318 -23.20 -7.66 -8.40
C ALA A 318 -22.89 -6.16 -8.47
N ILE A 319 -21.93 -5.75 -7.64
CA ILE A 319 -21.38 -4.41 -7.56
C ILE A 319 -19.89 -4.53 -7.89
N LEU A 320 -19.44 -3.79 -8.91
CA LEU A 320 -18.03 -3.70 -9.27
C LEU A 320 -17.39 -2.45 -8.66
N PRO A 321 -16.05 -2.41 -8.52
CA PRO A 321 -15.35 -1.24 -8.02
C PRO A 321 -15.74 0.05 -8.78
N PRO A 322 -15.88 1.18 -8.06
CA PRO A 322 -16.21 2.47 -8.67
C PRO A 322 -15.09 2.95 -9.57
N SER A 323 -15.40 3.64 -10.67
CA SER A 323 -14.43 4.27 -11.58
C SER A 323 -14.95 5.66 -11.96
N ASP A 324 -14.14 6.72 -11.87
CA ASP A 324 -14.60 8.12 -11.96
C ASP A 324 -15.86 8.40 -11.11
N ASN A 325 -15.90 7.90 -9.87
CA ASN A 325 -17.08 7.98 -8.98
C ASN A 325 -18.35 7.26 -9.48
N MET A 326 -18.26 6.44 -10.52
CA MET A 326 -19.39 5.65 -11.03
C MET A 326 -19.24 4.19 -10.61
N LEU A 327 -20.15 3.69 -9.77
CA LEU A 327 -20.25 2.26 -9.47
C LEU A 327 -20.92 1.54 -10.62
N ARG A 328 -20.36 0.39 -11.03
CA ARG A 328 -20.99 -0.49 -12.03
C ARG A 328 -21.83 -1.55 -11.34
N LEU A 329 -23.07 -1.70 -11.81
CA LEU A 329 -24.06 -2.59 -11.26
C LEU A 329 -24.59 -3.53 -12.34
N ALA A 330 -24.65 -4.82 -12.02
CA ALA A 330 -25.24 -5.83 -12.89
C ALA A 330 -26.21 -6.71 -12.09
N LYS A 331 -27.43 -6.90 -12.59
CA LYS A 331 -28.46 -7.68 -11.92
C LYS A 331 -29.13 -8.65 -12.88
N VAL A 332 -29.22 -9.93 -12.49
CA VAL A 332 -29.90 -10.95 -13.30
C VAL A 332 -31.41 -10.85 -13.11
N GLU A 333 -32.14 -10.60 -14.19
CA GLU A 333 -33.61 -10.46 -14.23
C GLU A 333 -34.23 -11.45 -15.22
N LYS A 334 -34.72 -12.59 -14.70
CA LYS A 334 -35.29 -13.69 -15.49
C LYS A 334 -34.35 -14.17 -16.63
N LYS A 335 -34.57 -13.68 -17.85
CA LYS A 335 -33.81 -14.02 -19.08
C LYS A 335 -32.78 -12.96 -19.47
N GLN A 336 -32.79 -11.78 -18.83
CA GLN A 336 -31.92 -10.66 -19.17
C GLN A 336 -31.05 -10.25 -17.98
N ILE A 337 -30.08 -9.38 -18.25
CA ILE A 337 -29.18 -8.83 -17.24
C ILE A 337 -29.30 -7.32 -17.32
N ALA A 338 -29.94 -6.75 -16.30
CA ALA A 338 -30.05 -5.32 -16.13
C ALA A 338 -28.67 -4.75 -15.74
N LYS A 339 -28.29 -3.66 -16.40
CA LYS A 339 -26.99 -3.01 -16.25
C LYS A 339 -27.23 -1.56 -15.92
N ALA A 340 -26.50 -1.06 -14.95
CA ALA A 340 -26.62 0.33 -14.54
C ALA A 340 -25.31 0.81 -13.96
N TYR A 341 -25.20 2.13 -13.87
CA TYR A 341 -24.25 2.79 -13.00
C TYR A 341 -24.98 3.44 -11.84
N TYR A 342 -24.28 3.62 -10.73
CA TYR A 342 -24.69 4.53 -9.67
C TYR A 342 -23.64 5.62 -9.55
N ASP A 343 -24.07 6.86 -9.73
CA ASP A 343 -23.24 8.03 -9.55
C ASP A 343 -23.11 8.32 -8.05
N LEU A 344 -21.90 8.20 -7.52
CA LEU A 344 -21.64 8.42 -6.09
C LEU A 344 -21.68 9.91 -5.72
N ASP A 345 -21.44 10.83 -6.66
CA ASP A 345 -21.46 12.27 -6.40
C ASP A 345 -22.90 12.80 -6.44
N ALA A 346 -23.67 12.36 -7.43
CA ALA A 346 -25.05 12.79 -7.62
C ALA A 346 -26.09 11.88 -6.91
N GLU A 347 -25.67 10.75 -6.35
CA GLU A 347 -26.50 9.76 -5.67
C GLU A 347 -27.65 9.20 -6.53
N VAL A 348 -27.47 9.14 -7.85
CA VAL A 348 -28.50 8.70 -8.81
C VAL A 348 -28.13 7.42 -9.56
N MET A 349 -29.15 6.61 -9.84
CA MET A 349 -29.04 5.42 -10.69
C MET A 349 -29.15 5.80 -12.17
N VAL A 350 -28.13 5.44 -12.96
CA VAL A 350 -28.06 5.65 -14.41
C VAL A 350 -28.24 4.30 -15.10
N ARG A 351 -29.44 4.05 -15.63
CA ARG A 351 -29.76 2.77 -16.26
C ARG A 351 -29.24 2.72 -17.69
N ILE A 352 -28.66 1.58 -18.05
CA ILE A 352 -28.25 1.29 -19.43
C ILE A 352 -29.31 0.40 -20.08
N SER A 353 -29.63 0.67 -21.34
CA SER A 353 -30.57 -0.13 -22.12
C SER A 353 -30.21 -1.61 -22.06
N SER A 354 -31.22 -2.45 -21.83
CA SER A 354 -31.05 -3.89 -21.62
C SER A 354 -30.85 -4.64 -22.94
N SER A 355 -29.76 -5.40 -23.04
CA SER A 355 -29.64 -6.49 -24.02
C SER A 355 -29.00 -7.72 -23.39
N GLU A 356 -29.34 -8.92 -23.91
CA GLU A 356 -28.87 -10.20 -23.38
C GLU A 356 -27.33 -10.34 -23.45
N LYS A 357 -26.69 -9.71 -24.44
CA LYS A 357 -25.24 -9.80 -24.70
C LYS A 357 -24.47 -8.50 -24.49
N GLY A 358 -25.14 -7.42 -24.07
CA GLY A 358 -24.53 -6.11 -23.96
C GLY A 358 -23.36 -6.06 -22.98
N LYS A 359 -22.30 -5.31 -23.29
CA LYS A 359 -21.14 -5.07 -22.42
C LYS A 359 -21.06 -3.58 -22.07
N PHE A 360 -20.53 -3.28 -20.89
CA PHE A 360 -20.33 -1.90 -20.44
C PHE A 360 -19.03 -1.82 -19.63
N GLY A 361 -18.19 -0.85 -19.97
CA GLY A 361 -16.85 -0.67 -19.42
C GLY A 361 -16.82 0.24 -18.19
N ALA A 362 -15.64 0.45 -17.64
CA ALA A 362 -15.44 1.44 -16.59
C ALA A 362 -15.59 2.86 -17.17
N PHE A 363 -15.94 3.82 -16.31
CA PHE A 363 -15.74 5.22 -16.64
C PHE A 363 -14.26 5.57 -16.50
N SER A 364 -13.76 6.35 -17.46
CA SER A 364 -12.47 7.00 -17.39
C SER A 364 -12.59 8.36 -18.08
N HIS A 365 -12.04 9.42 -17.48
CA HIS A 365 -12.18 10.78 -18.00
C HIS A 365 -13.62 11.06 -18.51
N ASN A 366 -14.62 10.80 -17.67
CA ASN A 366 -16.06 11.06 -17.88
C ASN A 366 -16.83 10.21 -18.90
N LEU A 367 -16.20 9.29 -19.63
CA LEU A 367 -16.92 8.39 -20.55
C LEU A 367 -16.73 6.93 -20.19
N ALA A 368 -17.75 6.12 -20.50
CA ALA A 368 -17.68 4.66 -20.44
C ALA A 368 -18.06 4.04 -21.80
N PRO A 369 -17.32 3.02 -22.29
CA PRO A 369 -17.69 2.31 -23.50
C PRO A 369 -18.86 1.37 -23.21
N VAL A 370 -19.82 1.31 -24.11
CA VAL A 370 -20.96 0.40 -24.08
C VAL A 370 -21.05 -0.29 -25.43
N SER A 371 -21.23 -1.61 -25.41
CA SER A 371 -21.45 -2.41 -26.61
C SER A 371 -22.79 -3.12 -26.48
N LEU A 372 -23.79 -2.72 -27.24
CA LEU A 372 -25.11 -3.39 -27.30
C LEU A 372 -25.37 -3.82 -28.75
N ASP A 373 -25.81 -5.06 -28.96
CA ASP A 373 -26.29 -5.56 -30.26
C ASP A 373 -25.32 -5.27 -31.42
N ASP A 374 -24.04 -5.58 -31.18
CA ASP A 374 -22.89 -5.36 -32.08
C ASP A 374 -22.55 -3.89 -32.39
N GLU A 375 -23.23 -2.92 -31.75
CA GLU A 375 -22.84 -1.51 -31.78
C GLU A 375 -21.96 -1.15 -30.58
N LEU A 376 -20.76 -0.62 -30.82
CA LEU A 376 -19.92 0.03 -29.81
C LEU A 376 -20.14 1.56 -29.83
N TYR A 377 -20.36 2.13 -28.65
CA TYR A 377 -20.57 3.55 -28.44
C TYR A 377 -20.06 4.00 -27.05
N PHE A 378 -19.96 5.29 -26.82
CA PHE A 378 -19.67 5.86 -25.49
C PHE A 378 -20.88 6.55 -24.90
N ILE A 379 -20.97 6.50 -23.58
CA ILE A 379 -21.92 7.27 -22.79
C ILE A 379 -21.21 8.27 -21.87
N ASP A 380 -21.88 9.38 -21.56
CA ASP A 380 -21.51 10.26 -20.45
C ASP A 380 -22.01 9.72 -19.10
N LYS A 381 -21.66 10.40 -17.99
CA LYS A 381 -22.10 10.02 -16.64
C LYS A 381 -23.63 10.07 -16.45
N LYS A 382 -24.37 10.78 -17.29
CA LYS A 382 -25.84 10.83 -17.28
C LYS A 382 -26.46 9.68 -18.08
N GLY A 383 -25.63 8.86 -18.74
CA GLY A 383 -26.07 7.74 -19.57
C GLY A 383 -26.42 8.14 -21.01
N ASN A 384 -26.17 9.38 -21.41
CA ASN A 384 -26.44 9.83 -22.77
C ASN A 384 -25.36 9.25 -23.70
N LYS A 385 -25.79 8.68 -24.83
CA LYS A 385 -24.87 8.27 -25.90
C LYS A 385 -24.25 9.51 -26.55
N VAL A 386 -22.92 9.65 -26.44
CA VAL A 386 -22.19 10.81 -26.97
C VAL A 386 -21.53 10.56 -28.33
N ILE A 387 -21.13 9.32 -28.63
CA ILE A 387 -20.62 8.90 -29.95
C ILE A 387 -20.86 7.41 -30.16
N GLY A 388 -21.26 6.99 -31.36
CA GLY A 388 -21.56 5.58 -31.69
C GLY A 388 -21.20 5.14 -33.10
N GLY A 389 -21.55 3.89 -33.40
CA GLY A 389 -21.14 3.20 -34.62
C GLY A 389 -19.62 2.94 -34.68
N LEU A 390 -18.98 2.73 -33.52
CA LEU A 390 -17.55 2.46 -33.45
C LEU A 390 -17.27 0.99 -33.75
N SER A 391 -16.14 0.73 -34.37
CA SER A 391 -15.59 -0.62 -34.58
C SER A 391 -14.56 -0.97 -33.51
N LYS A 392 -13.81 0.03 -33.02
CA LYS A 392 -12.86 -0.11 -31.90
C LYS A 392 -12.80 1.19 -31.10
N ALA A 393 -12.44 1.05 -29.83
CA ALA A 393 -12.02 2.16 -28.98
C ALA A 393 -10.83 1.72 -28.14
N PHE A 394 -9.90 2.64 -27.91
CA PHE A 394 -8.68 2.40 -27.15
C PHE A 394 -8.73 3.06 -25.78
N LEU A 395 -7.74 2.74 -24.95
CA LEU A 395 -7.54 3.32 -23.62
C LEU A 395 -7.56 4.85 -23.67
N SER A 396 -8.19 5.45 -22.67
CA SER A 396 -8.10 6.90 -22.48
C SER A 396 -6.71 7.26 -21.98
N ASN A 397 -6.06 8.23 -22.62
CA ASN A 397 -4.82 8.82 -22.14
C ASN A 397 -4.89 10.33 -22.28
N GLU A 398 -4.44 11.07 -21.27
CA GLU A 398 -4.49 12.55 -21.24
C GLU A 398 -5.90 13.13 -21.48
N GLY A 399 -6.97 12.41 -21.12
CA GLY A 399 -8.36 12.82 -21.39
C GLY A 399 -8.86 12.58 -22.81
N TYR A 400 -8.04 12.00 -23.70
CA TYR A 400 -8.39 11.68 -25.07
C TYR A 400 -8.46 10.18 -25.31
N ARG A 401 -9.25 9.78 -26.31
CA ARG A 401 -9.39 8.39 -26.75
C ARG A 401 -9.26 8.27 -28.25
N VAL A 402 -8.42 7.34 -28.69
CA VAL A 402 -8.39 6.91 -30.08
C VAL A 402 -9.62 6.03 -30.33
N VAL A 403 -10.30 6.26 -31.44
CA VAL A 403 -11.48 5.50 -31.86
C VAL A 403 -11.38 5.10 -33.32
N GLN A 404 -12.01 3.99 -33.68
CA GLN A 404 -12.12 3.53 -35.06
C GLN A 404 -13.59 3.40 -35.45
N LYS A 405 -13.96 3.90 -36.63
CA LYS A 405 -15.28 3.72 -37.25
C LYS A 405 -15.11 3.12 -38.64
N GLY A 406 -15.63 1.91 -38.84
CA GLY A 406 -15.28 1.11 -40.01
C GLY A 406 -13.78 0.83 -40.01
N SER A 407 -13.08 1.24 -41.07
CA SER A 407 -11.62 1.15 -41.15
C SER A 407 -10.89 2.42 -40.68
N ALA A 408 -11.58 3.56 -40.58
CA ALA A 408 -10.97 4.86 -40.34
C ALA A 408 -10.77 5.15 -38.84
N PHE A 409 -9.66 5.81 -38.51
CA PHE A 409 -9.27 6.20 -37.15
C PHE A 409 -9.38 7.70 -36.95
N GLY A 410 -9.66 8.10 -35.70
CA GLY A 410 -9.64 9.47 -35.21
C GLY A 410 -9.56 9.49 -33.69
N ALA A 411 -9.85 10.64 -33.07
CA ALA A 411 -9.84 10.76 -31.61
C ALA A 411 -10.98 11.62 -31.09
N ILE A 412 -11.42 11.29 -29.88
CA ILE A 412 -12.42 12.04 -29.12
C ILE A 412 -11.85 12.54 -27.79
N ASP A 413 -12.41 13.61 -27.25
CA ASP A 413 -12.12 14.07 -25.88
C ASP A 413 -13.02 13.40 -24.83
N SER A 414 -12.91 13.85 -23.57
CA SER A 414 -13.69 13.38 -22.43
C SER A 414 -15.19 13.70 -22.49
N THR A 415 -15.64 14.52 -23.43
CA THR A 415 -17.06 14.82 -23.69
C THR A 415 -17.65 13.94 -24.79
N GLY A 416 -16.79 13.26 -25.55
CA GLY A 416 -17.16 12.49 -26.73
C GLY A 416 -17.08 13.30 -28.03
N ALA A 417 -16.67 14.57 -27.96
CA ALA A 417 -16.47 15.40 -29.14
C ALA A 417 -15.28 14.89 -29.96
N VAL A 418 -15.45 14.81 -31.28
CA VAL A 418 -14.38 14.43 -32.22
C VAL A 418 -13.38 15.58 -32.32
N VAL A 419 -12.18 15.39 -31.77
CA VAL A 419 -11.09 16.37 -31.79
C VAL A 419 -10.07 16.11 -32.90
N ILE A 420 -9.96 14.85 -33.35
CA ILE A 420 -9.24 14.47 -34.57
C ILE A 420 -10.23 13.76 -35.49
N PRO A 421 -10.45 14.25 -36.72
CA PRO A 421 -11.40 13.66 -37.67
C PRO A 421 -11.17 12.15 -37.88
N ILE A 422 -12.26 11.38 -37.97
CA ILE A 422 -12.23 9.92 -38.15
C ILE A 422 -12.08 9.61 -39.65
N GLU A 423 -10.89 9.88 -40.20
CA GLU A 423 -10.59 9.74 -41.63
C GLU A 423 -9.26 9.05 -41.93
N TYR A 424 -8.46 8.74 -40.91
CA TYR A 424 -7.11 8.22 -41.08
C TYR A 424 -7.12 6.70 -41.31
N THR A 425 -6.26 6.19 -42.18
CA THR A 425 -6.23 4.76 -42.53
C THR A 425 -5.62 3.89 -41.43
N ASN A 426 -4.81 4.50 -40.55
CA ASN A 426 -4.21 3.85 -39.38
C ASN A 426 -3.87 4.90 -38.30
N SER A 427 -3.58 4.45 -37.09
CA SER A 427 -3.26 5.29 -35.94
C SER A 427 -2.42 4.54 -34.91
N LEU A 428 -1.58 5.27 -34.18
CA LEU A 428 -1.10 4.81 -32.88
C LEU A 428 -2.28 4.71 -31.91
N THR A 429 -2.16 3.92 -30.85
CA THR A 429 -3.31 3.55 -30.00
C THR A 429 -3.56 4.50 -28.84
N SER A 430 -2.74 5.54 -28.68
CA SER A 430 -2.86 6.50 -27.57
C SER A 430 -2.37 7.89 -27.96
N VAL A 431 -3.01 8.91 -27.40
CA VAL A 431 -2.51 10.29 -27.42
C VAL A 431 -1.43 10.41 -26.37
N ASN A 432 -0.27 10.95 -26.71
CA ASN A 432 0.82 11.20 -25.76
C ASN A 432 1.39 12.59 -26.02
N ASN A 433 1.62 13.36 -24.96
CA ASN A 433 2.05 14.75 -25.01
C ASN A 433 1.18 15.61 -25.95
N GLY A 434 -0.14 15.38 -25.95
CA GLY A 434 -1.10 16.09 -26.80
C GLY A 434 -0.89 15.86 -28.30
N ARG A 435 -0.33 14.71 -28.69
CA ARG A 435 -0.12 14.30 -30.09
C ARG A 435 -0.65 12.89 -30.34
N LEU A 436 -1.24 12.70 -31.51
CA LEU A 436 -1.58 11.37 -32.03
C LEU A 436 -0.81 11.10 -33.31
N GLY A 437 -0.14 9.97 -33.38
CA GLY A 437 0.43 9.46 -34.61
C GLY A 437 -0.66 8.85 -35.49
N VAL A 438 -0.85 9.36 -36.71
CA VAL A 438 -1.87 8.89 -37.66
C VAL A 438 -1.26 8.61 -39.02
N GLN A 439 -1.87 7.71 -39.79
CA GLN A 439 -1.45 7.39 -41.15
C GLN A 439 -2.48 7.86 -42.17
N LYS A 440 -2.00 8.58 -43.20
CA LYS A 440 -2.79 9.01 -44.36
C LYS A 440 -1.96 8.76 -45.62
N ASN A 441 -2.56 8.13 -46.65
CA ASN A 441 -1.87 7.81 -47.90
C ASN A 441 -0.52 7.08 -47.69
N ALA A 442 -0.52 6.04 -46.86
CA ALA A 442 0.64 5.23 -46.47
C ALA A 442 1.77 5.96 -45.70
N SER A 443 1.68 7.28 -45.49
CA SER A 443 2.64 8.05 -44.70
C SER A 443 2.11 8.34 -43.30
N TRP A 444 3.00 8.39 -42.32
CA TRP A 444 2.70 8.71 -40.93
C TRP A 444 2.99 10.18 -40.61
N PHE A 445 2.13 10.76 -39.77
CA PHE A 445 2.19 12.14 -39.31
C PHE A 445 1.79 12.22 -37.83
N TYR A 446 2.20 13.29 -37.14
CA TYR A 446 1.61 13.67 -35.87
C TYR A 446 0.56 14.76 -36.06
N VAL A 447 -0.56 14.56 -35.40
CA VAL A 447 -1.67 15.51 -35.34
C VAL A 447 -1.84 15.97 -33.90
N ASP A 448 -2.04 17.27 -33.71
CA ASP A 448 -2.35 17.84 -32.39
C ASP A 448 -3.83 17.66 -32.03
N MET A 449 -4.20 17.99 -30.80
CA MET A 449 -5.59 17.82 -30.33
C MET A 449 -6.56 18.89 -30.89
N LYS A 450 -6.09 19.74 -31.80
CA LYS A 450 -6.93 20.62 -32.62
C LYS A 450 -7.15 20.05 -34.03
N GLY A 451 -6.64 18.84 -34.30
CA GLY A 451 -6.74 18.18 -35.61
C GLY A 451 -5.73 18.67 -36.64
N GLN A 452 -4.72 19.46 -36.25
CA GLN A 452 -3.71 20.02 -37.16
C GLN A 452 -2.52 19.08 -37.30
N ILE A 453 -2.06 18.83 -38.52
CA ILE A 453 -0.80 18.14 -38.76
C ILE A 453 0.34 19.06 -38.31
N VAL A 454 1.20 18.56 -37.43
CA VAL A 454 2.27 19.32 -36.77
C VAL A 454 3.64 18.68 -36.95
N SER A 455 3.77 17.75 -37.90
CA SER A 455 5.03 17.11 -38.26
C SER A 455 5.19 16.97 -39.77
N ASP A 456 6.40 16.63 -40.19
CA ASP A 456 6.66 16.13 -41.53
C ASP A 456 6.01 14.74 -41.75
N LYS A 457 6.13 14.24 -42.98
CA LYS A 457 5.75 12.87 -43.35
C LYS A 457 6.87 11.88 -43.04
N TYR A 458 6.51 10.73 -42.49
CA TYR A 458 7.45 9.66 -42.14
C TYR A 458 6.96 8.30 -42.63
N ASP A 459 7.88 7.35 -42.81
CA ASP A 459 7.58 5.96 -43.15
C ASP A 459 7.02 5.20 -41.93
N ARG A 460 7.53 5.53 -40.74
CA ARG A 460 7.10 5.00 -39.43
C ARG A 460 7.36 6.02 -38.34
N ILE A 461 6.59 5.93 -37.26
CA ILE A 461 6.70 6.79 -36.08
C ILE A 461 6.48 5.99 -34.79
N GLY A 462 7.01 6.46 -33.67
CA GLY A 462 6.74 5.95 -32.32
C GLY A 462 5.75 6.83 -31.54
N ASN A 463 5.38 6.44 -30.32
CA ASN A 463 4.64 7.37 -29.44
C ASN A 463 5.58 8.47 -28.94
N PHE A 464 5.01 9.65 -28.67
CA PHE A 464 5.71 10.65 -27.87
C PHE A 464 5.85 10.15 -26.43
N HIS A 465 7.01 10.40 -25.83
CA HIS A 465 7.24 10.19 -24.41
C HIS A 465 8.22 11.27 -23.93
N GLN A 466 7.87 11.94 -22.83
CA GLN A 466 8.61 13.10 -22.31
C GLN A 466 8.85 14.21 -23.37
N GLY A 467 7.98 14.34 -24.37
CA GLY A 467 8.09 15.35 -25.43
C GLY A 467 8.96 14.99 -26.63
N TYR A 468 9.41 13.74 -26.76
CA TYR A 468 10.21 13.25 -27.89
C TYR A 468 9.61 12.00 -28.51
N ALA A 469 9.85 11.76 -29.80
CA ALA A 469 9.44 10.55 -30.47
C ALA A 469 10.45 10.08 -31.52
N SER A 470 10.58 8.77 -31.66
CA SER A 470 11.36 8.15 -32.73
C SER A 470 10.60 8.23 -34.06
N VAL A 471 11.28 8.60 -35.13
CA VAL A 471 10.71 8.69 -36.48
C VAL A 471 11.61 8.03 -37.50
N CYS A 472 11.03 7.49 -38.56
CA CYS A 472 11.75 6.82 -39.65
C CYS A 472 11.41 7.47 -40.99
N LEU A 473 12.43 7.80 -41.77
CA LEU A 473 12.30 8.30 -43.14
C LEU A 473 13.37 7.65 -44.02
N ASN A 474 12.98 7.14 -45.18
CA ASN A 474 13.86 6.43 -46.10
C ASN A 474 14.62 5.27 -45.42
N LYS A 475 13.93 4.54 -44.53
CA LYS A 475 14.48 3.44 -43.70
C LYS A 475 15.54 3.86 -42.66
N LEU A 476 15.82 5.16 -42.50
CA LEU A 476 16.71 5.68 -41.48
C LEU A 476 15.91 6.26 -40.33
N TRP A 477 16.32 5.94 -39.12
CA TRP A 477 15.69 6.36 -37.88
C TRP A 477 16.40 7.55 -37.26
N GLY A 478 15.60 8.43 -36.67
CA GLY A 478 16.03 9.54 -35.84
C GLY A 478 14.97 9.83 -34.76
N ALA A 479 15.05 11.00 -34.17
CA ALA A 479 14.10 11.46 -33.17
C ALA A 479 13.77 12.94 -33.35
N ILE A 480 12.53 13.28 -33.04
CA ILE A 480 12.04 14.65 -33.06
C ILE A 480 11.47 15.06 -31.70
N ASP A 481 11.42 16.36 -31.45
CA ASP A 481 10.66 16.94 -30.34
C ASP A 481 9.23 17.36 -30.75
N LEU A 482 8.49 17.94 -29.80
CA LEU A 482 7.11 18.44 -30.02
C LEU A 482 6.97 19.57 -31.04
N GLN A 483 8.08 20.23 -31.41
CA GLN A 483 8.14 21.26 -32.46
C GLN A 483 8.61 20.68 -33.81
N ASN A 484 8.66 19.35 -33.93
CA ASN A 484 9.15 18.64 -35.11
C ASN A 484 10.64 18.93 -35.43
N ARG A 485 11.42 19.39 -34.45
CA ARG A 485 12.86 19.60 -34.63
C ARG A 485 13.58 18.28 -34.45
N VAL A 486 14.54 17.99 -35.33
CA VAL A 486 15.38 16.79 -35.24
C VAL A 486 16.36 16.91 -34.07
N VAL A 487 16.24 15.99 -33.12
CA VAL A 487 17.09 15.87 -31.92
C VAL A 487 18.10 14.74 -32.09
N VAL A 488 17.69 13.63 -32.71
CA VAL A 488 18.59 12.58 -33.19
C VAL A 488 18.52 12.56 -34.72
N PRO A 489 19.63 12.76 -35.45
CA PRO A 489 19.66 12.75 -36.91
C PRO A 489 19.06 11.47 -37.51
N LEU A 490 18.38 11.58 -38.66
CA LEU A 490 17.81 10.42 -39.36
C LEU A 490 18.87 9.69 -40.18
N GLU A 491 19.84 9.09 -39.49
CA GLU A 491 20.97 8.36 -40.08
C GLU A 491 21.19 6.98 -39.44
N TRP A 492 20.37 6.62 -38.44
CA TRP A 492 20.51 5.39 -37.67
C TRP A 492 19.67 4.26 -38.26
N GLN A 493 20.06 3.02 -37.99
CA GLN A 493 19.28 1.83 -38.37
C GLN A 493 18.13 1.56 -37.39
N GLY A 494 18.13 2.22 -36.23
CA GLY A 494 17.07 2.16 -35.23
C GLY A 494 17.28 3.21 -34.14
N VAL A 495 16.19 3.62 -33.50
CA VAL A 495 16.18 4.45 -32.29
C VAL A 495 15.21 3.80 -31.31
N ALA A 496 15.66 3.54 -30.08
CA ALA A 496 14.82 2.95 -29.05
C ALA A 496 13.75 3.96 -28.57
N PRO A 497 12.65 3.49 -27.94
CA PRO A 497 11.69 4.39 -27.29
C PRO A 497 12.39 5.32 -26.30
N ILE A 498 12.16 6.62 -26.47
CA ILE A 498 12.87 7.67 -25.73
C ILE A 498 12.22 7.83 -24.35
N VAL A 499 12.92 7.41 -23.30
CA VAL A 499 12.46 7.59 -21.91
C VAL A 499 13.15 8.80 -21.25
N ASP A 500 14.42 9.03 -21.60
CA ASP A 500 15.19 10.21 -21.22
C ASP A 500 15.76 10.86 -22.49
N PRO A 501 15.44 12.14 -22.78
CA PRO A 501 15.95 12.82 -23.96
C PRO A 501 17.47 13.07 -23.94
N LYS A 502 18.11 12.98 -22.77
CA LYS A 502 19.56 13.05 -22.67
C LYS A 502 20.24 11.72 -22.97
N LEU A 503 19.55 10.58 -22.78
CA LEU A 503 20.14 9.25 -22.86
C LEU A 503 19.33 8.37 -23.82
N ILE A 504 19.65 8.48 -25.12
CA ILE A 504 18.88 7.83 -26.18
C ILE A 504 19.69 6.71 -26.82
N TRP A 505 19.14 5.49 -26.82
CA TRP A 505 19.76 4.37 -27.53
C TRP A 505 19.52 4.44 -29.04
N VAL A 506 20.59 4.54 -29.81
CA VAL A 506 20.58 4.54 -31.28
C VAL A 506 21.28 3.28 -31.79
N LYS A 507 20.84 2.72 -32.92
CA LYS A 507 21.33 1.45 -33.44
C LYS A 507 22.06 1.63 -34.76
N LYS A 508 23.25 1.05 -34.87
CA LYS A 508 24.06 0.97 -36.09
C LYS A 508 24.89 -0.31 -36.09
N ASP A 509 24.97 -0.99 -37.23
CA ASP A 509 25.74 -2.22 -37.44
C ASP A 509 25.41 -3.29 -36.38
N ASN A 510 24.11 -3.45 -36.10
CA ASN A 510 23.54 -4.33 -35.08
C ASN A 510 23.91 -4.02 -33.62
N LEU A 511 24.62 -2.93 -33.33
CA LEU A 511 24.96 -2.49 -31.98
C LEU A 511 24.18 -1.24 -31.58
N TYR A 512 23.86 -1.15 -30.29
CA TYR A 512 23.28 0.01 -29.63
C TYR A 512 24.37 0.91 -29.08
N TYR A 513 24.30 2.19 -29.41
CA TYR A 513 25.16 3.26 -28.92
C TYR A 513 24.31 4.25 -28.13
N LEU A 514 24.89 4.82 -27.08
CA LEU A 514 24.22 5.85 -26.29
C LEU A 514 24.47 7.21 -26.93
N TYR A 515 23.40 7.88 -27.34
CA TYR A 515 23.40 9.22 -27.92
C TYR A 515 22.92 10.23 -26.89
N ASP A 516 23.67 11.32 -26.75
CA ASP A 516 23.27 12.46 -25.93
C ASP A 516 22.44 13.43 -26.77
N GLY A 517 21.11 13.44 -26.55
CA GLY A 517 20.19 14.28 -27.31
C GLY A 517 20.35 15.78 -27.05
N VAL A 518 20.97 16.17 -25.93
CA VAL A 518 21.25 17.57 -25.59
C VAL A 518 22.53 18.04 -26.28
N GLN A 519 23.60 17.25 -26.18
CA GLN A 519 24.88 17.55 -26.81
C GLN A 519 24.91 17.22 -28.31
N LYS A 520 23.93 16.45 -28.78
CA LYS A 520 23.80 15.97 -30.16
C LYS A 520 24.99 15.15 -30.63
N SER A 521 25.52 14.29 -29.76
CA SER A 521 26.69 13.45 -30.03
C SER A 521 26.57 12.07 -29.41
N VAL A 522 27.24 11.09 -30.01
CA VAL A 522 27.42 9.76 -29.40
C VAL A 522 28.26 9.90 -28.13
N ARG A 523 27.71 9.47 -26.99
CA ARG A 523 28.30 9.58 -25.66
C ARG A 523 29.29 8.45 -25.39
N LEU A 524 28.90 7.22 -25.74
CA LEU A 524 29.72 6.01 -25.52
C LEU A 524 30.37 5.54 -26.81
N LYS A 525 31.70 5.36 -26.78
CA LYS A 525 32.47 4.85 -27.93
C LYS A 525 32.21 3.37 -28.19
N GLN A 526 31.88 2.60 -27.15
CA GLN A 526 31.54 1.19 -27.23
C GLN A 526 30.05 1.02 -27.50
N GLY A 527 29.72 0.13 -28.45
CA GLY A 527 28.36 -0.31 -28.71
C GLY A 527 28.04 -1.63 -28.00
N PHE A 528 26.76 -1.86 -27.72
CA PHE A 528 26.26 -3.06 -27.05
C PHE A 528 25.32 -3.85 -27.95
N ALA A 529 25.34 -5.18 -27.89
CA ALA A 529 24.45 -6.02 -28.67
C ALA A 529 22.97 -5.83 -28.29
N ASN A 530 22.71 -5.47 -27.03
CA ASN A 530 21.39 -5.09 -26.53
C ASN A 530 21.55 -4.11 -25.35
N ALA A 531 20.53 -3.29 -25.11
CA ALA A 531 20.52 -2.33 -24.02
C ALA A 531 19.08 -2.03 -23.54
N SER A 532 18.88 -1.99 -22.23
CA SER A 532 17.67 -1.46 -21.61
C SER A 532 17.74 0.05 -21.50
N ASN A 533 16.59 0.72 -21.39
CA ASN A 533 16.56 2.12 -20.96
C ASN A 533 17.11 2.26 -19.54
N PHE A 534 17.63 3.45 -19.23
CA PHE A 534 18.13 3.77 -17.90
C PHE A 534 16.98 3.86 -16.89
N ASP A 535 17.15 3.18 -15.75
CA ASP A 535 16.30 3.29 -14.57
C ASP A 535 17.18 3.53 -13.34
N ASN A 536 16.96 4.66 -12.66
CA ASN A 536 17.80 5.11 -11.54
C ASN A 536 19.30 5.09 -11.89
N GLU A 537 19.66 5.71 -13.02
CA GLU A 537 21.04 5.79 -13.53
C GLU A 537 21.69 4.43 -13.85
N MET A 538 20.91 3.37 -14.06
CA MET A 538 21.43 2.05 -14.44
C MET A 538 20.77 1.54 -15.71
N ALA A 539 21.55 1.00 -16.64
CA ALA A 539 21.07 0.29 -17.81
C ALA A 539 21.66 -1.11 -17.87
N TYR A 540 20.83 -2.10 -18.23
CA TYR A 540 21.27 -3.46 -18.50
C TYR A 540 21.78 -3.51 -19.94
N VAL A 541 22.99 -4.01 -20.12
CA VAL A 541 23.63 -4.05 -21.44
C VAL A 541 24.20 -5.42 -21.72
N MET A 542 24.22 -5.78 -23.00
CA MET A 542 24.77 -7.04 -23.46
C MET A 542 26.04 -6.82 -24.27
N SER A 543 27.14 -7.43 -23.83
CA SER A 543 28.41 -7.51 -24.55
C SER A 543 28.82 -8.97 -24.67
N ASP A 544 29.27 -9.39 -25.85
CA ASP A 544 29.73 -10.76 -26.12
C ASP A 544 28.75 -11.86 -25.68
N GLY A 545 27.44 -11.58 -25.83
CA GLY A 545 26.36 -12.50 -25.46
C GLY A 545 26.03 -12.57 -23.97
N LYS A 546 26.69 -11.75 -23.12
CA LYS A 546 26.51 -11.71 -21.67
C LYS A 546 25.93 -10.38 -21.20
N TRP A 547 25.09 -10.44 -20.18
CA TRP A 547 24.45 -9.29 -19.55
C TRP A 547 25.26 -8.73 -18.39
N GLY A 548 25.30 -7.41 -18.30
CA GLY A 548 25.86 -6.62 -17.22
C GLY A 548 25.08 -5.31 -17.02
N ILE A 549 25.57 -4.46 -16.11
CA ILE A 549 24.94 -3.18 -15.77
C ILE A 549 25.95 -2.06 -15.91
N ILE A 550 25.58 -0.96 -16.55
CA ILE A 550 26.39 0.25 -16.68
C ILE A 550 25.66 1.50 -16.14
N ASP A 551 26.43 2.53 -15.82
CA ASP A 551 25.94 3.89 -15.59
C ASP A 551 25.90 4.74 -16.89
N PRO A 552 25.37 5.98 -16.89
CA PRO A 552 25.27 6.83 -18.08
C PRO A 552 26.61 7.29 -18.67
N ASP A 553 27.70 7.17 -17.91
CA ASP A 553 29.06 7.45 -18.38
C ASP A 553 29.73 6.19 -18.97
N GLY A 554 29.01 5.07 -18.99
CA GLY A 554 29.47 3.78 -19.52
C GLY A 554 30.34 3.01 -18.53
N LYS A 555 30.41 3.44 -17.26
CA LYS A 555 31.12 2.70 -16.24
C LYS A 555 30.37 1.40 -15.95
N VAL A 556 31.10 0.29 -15.95
CA VAL A 556 30.57 -1.02 -15.59
C VAL A 556 30.31 -1.05 -14.08
N LEU A 557 29.03 -1.17 -13.71
CA LEU A 557 28.58 -1.37 -12.33
C LEU A 557 28.47 -2.86 -12.01
N VAL A 558 28.05 -3.68 -12.97
CA VAL A 558 28.06 -5.14 -12.90
C VAL A 558 28.69 -5.67 -14.19
N PRO A 559 29.77 -6.47 -14.12
CA PRO A 559 30.41 -7.05 -15.29
C PRO A 559 29.45 -7.87 -16.17
N CYS A 560 29.65 -7.82 -17.49
CA CYS A 560 28.89 -8.60 -18.46
C CYS A 560 29.25 -10.09 -18.39
N LEU A 561 28.67 -10.81 -17.43
CA LEU A 561 28.97 -12.24 -17.18
C LEU A 561 27.73 -13.14 -17.16
N PHE A 562 26.54 -12.56 -17.11
CA PHE A 562 25.29 -13.30 -16.87
C PHE A 562 24.64 -13.73 -18.19
N GLU A 563 24.07 -14.93 -18.22
CA GLU A 563 23.45 -15.47 -19.45
C GLU A 563 22.08 -14.86 -19.74
N LYS A 564 21.34 -14.43 -18.70
CA LYS A 564 19.97 -13.96 -18.81
C LYS A 564 19.83 -12.54 -18.25
N GLU A 565 19.02 -11.73 -18.91
CA GLU A 565 18.69 -10.37 -18.45
C GLU A 565 17.98 -10.39 -17.08
N GLU A 566 17.14 -11.39 -16.81
CA GLU A 566 16.41 -11.54 -15.55
C GLU A 566 17.33 -11.65 -14.33
N ASP A 567 18.53 -12.22 -14.50
CA ASP A 567 19.50 -12.39 -13.43
C ASP A 567 20.13 -11.04 -13.00
N MET A 568 20.02 -9.99 -13.85
CA MET A 568 20.46 -8.63 -13.52
C MET A 568 19.69 -8.05 -12.33
N VAL A 569 18.42 -8.43 -12.17
CA VAL A 569 17.60 -7.97 -11.04
C VAL A 569 18.19 -8.47 -9.72
N LEU A 570 18.63 -9.73 -9.68
CA LEU A 570 19.27 -10.33 -8.51
C LEU A 570 20.65 -9.72 -8.26
N ALA A 571 21.45 -9.52 -9.30
CA ALA A 571 22.76 -8.88 -9.19
C ALA A 571 22.64 -7.44 -8.65
N LYS A 572 21.69 -6.66 -9.17
CA LYS A 572 21.37 -5.31 -8.68
C LYS A 572 20.92 -5.34 -7.22
N GLN A 573 20.01 -6.25 -6.84
CA GLN A 573 19.56 -6.39 -5.46
C GLN A 573 20.70 -6.75 -4.50
N TYR A 574 21.57 -7.69 -4.88
CA TYR A 574 22.73 -8.06 -4.09
C TYR A 574 23.70 -6.89 -3.90
N MET A 575 24.05 -6.20 -5.00
CA MET A 575 24.92 -5.04 -4.96
C MET A 575 24.39 -3.95 -4.01
N LEU A 576 23.10 -3.64 -4.09
CA LEU A 576 22.45 -2.64 -3.23
C LEU A 576 22.32 -3.10 -1.77
N ALA A 577 22.03 -4.38 -1.52
CA ALA A 577 21.89 -4.92 -0.16
C ALA A 577 23.23 -4.91 0.61
N GLU A 578 24.35 -5.02 -0.11
CA GLU A 578 25.70 -4.96 0.44
C GLU A 578 26.27 -3.52 0.46
N ASP A 579 25.45 -2.50 0.16
CA ASP A 579 25.83 -1.08 0.07
C ASP A 579 27.02 -0.83 -0.88
N LYS A 580 27.08 -1.57 -2.00
CA LYS A 580 28.14 -1.46 -3.01
C LYS A 580 27.73 -0.58 -4.18
N LYS A 581 28.73 0.12 -4.74
CA LYS A 581 28.55 0.94 -5.96
C LYS A 581 28.79 0.17 -7.25
N ASN A 582 29.53 -0.94 -7.18
CA ASN A 582 29.79 -1.85 -8.30
C ASN A 582 30.16 -3.22 -7.75
N LEU A 583 30.09 -4.24 -8.60
CA LEU A 583 30.59 -5.58 -8.32
C LEU A 583 31.88 -5.83 -9.11
N THR A 584 32.85 -6.43 -8.45
CA THR A 584 33.98 -7.08 -9.12
C THR A 584 33.52 -8.33 -9.88
N GLU A 585 34.36 -8.84 -10.77
CA GLU A 585 34.11 -10.10 -11.49
C GLU A 585 33.89 -11.27 -10.52
N VAL A 586 34.72 -11.38 -9.47
CA VAL A 586 34.58 -12.42 -8.43
C VAL A 586 33.23 -12.30 -7.72
N GLU A 587 32.79 -11.10 -7.37
CA GLU A 587 31.50 -10.89 -6.70
C GLU A 587 30.31 -11.18 -7.60
N ALA A 588 30.39 -10.82 -8.89
CA ALA A 588 29.38 -11.18 -9.87
C ALA A 588 29.29 -12.70 -10.06
N LEU A 589 30.43 -13.41 -10.13
CA LEU A 589 30.47 -14.87 -10.16
C LEU A 589 29.89 -15.50 -8.88
N ARG A 590 30.12 -14.89 -7.71
CA ARG A 590 29.48 -15.33 -6.45
C ARG A 590 27.96 -15.19 -6.51
N VAL A 591 27.43 -14.13 -7.11
CA VAL A 591 25.98 -13.97 -7.33
C VAL A 591 25.47 -15.10 -8.22
N ILE A 592 26.12 -15.33 -9.38
CA ILE A 592 25.75 -16.40 -10.30
C ILE A 592 25.71 -17.76 -9.56
N ALA A 593 26.76 -18.10 -8.82
CA ALA A 593 26.85 -19.36 -8.09
C ALA A 593 25.80 -19.51 -6.97
N ARG A 594 25.41 -18.43 -6.29
CA ARG A 594 24.41 -18.44 -5.21
C ARG A 594 22.98 -18.66 -5.70
N PHE A 595 22.69 -18.23 -6.92
CA PHE A 595 21.33 -18.23 -7.47
C PHE A 595 21.12 -19.25 -8.58
N ASP A 596 22.14 -20.05 -8.91
CA ASP A 596 22.02 -21.20 -9.81
C ASP A 596 21.13 -22.31 -9.18
N PRO A 597 19.99 -22.65 -9.79
CA PRO A 597 19.10 -23.71 -9.29
C PRO A 597 19.76 -25.09 -9.20
N ASP A 598 20.75 -25.38 -10.05
CA ASP A 598 21.41 -26.68 -10.13
C ASP A 598 22.44 -26.85 -8.99
N THR A 599 23.02 -25.75 -8.49
CA THR A 599 23.92 -25.76 -7.32
C THR A 599 23.17 -25.61 -5.99
N ASN A 600 21.95 -25.07 -5.99
CA ASN A 600 21.12 -24.86 -4.79
C ASN A 600 20.45 -26.16 -4.25
N MET A 601 20.83 -27.34 -4.75
CA MET A 601 20.45 -28.62 -4.13
C MET A 601 21.22 -28.92 -2.83
N PHE A 602 22.21 -28.11 -2.47
CA PHE A 602 22.99 -28.29 -1.25
C PHE A 602 22.71 -27.18 -0.24
N LYS A 603 22.35 -27.56 1.00
CA LYS A 603 22.30 -26.63 2.12
C LYS A 603 23.72 -26.17 2.46
N ILE A 604 24.04 -24.92 2.14
CA ILE A 604 25.26 -24.27 2.64
C ILE A 604 25.13 -24.12 4.15
N THR A 605 25.89 -24.90 4.92
CA THR A 605 25.92 -24.86 6.40
C THR A 605 26.97 -23.91 6.96
N SER A 606 27.82 -23.33 6.10
CA SER A 606 28.88 -22.39 6.47
C SER A 606 29.31 -21.51 5.30
N VAL A 607 29.78 -20.30 5.58
CA VAL A 607 30.25 -19.33 4.57
C VAL A 607 31.72 -19.55 4.28
N ILE A 608 32.13 -19.61 2.99
CA ILE A 608 33.55 -19.62 2.60
C ILE A 608 34.17 -18.27 2.98
N PRO A 609 35.19 -18.22 3.85
CA PRO A 609 35.82 -16.96 4.26
C PRO A 609 36.39 -16.18 3.08
N ASP A 610 36.25 -14.85 3.08
CA ASP A 610 36.57 -13.98 1.94
C ASP A 610 37.98 -14.18 1.36
N LYS A 611 38.97 -14.51 2.22
CA LYS A 611 40.37 -14.76 1.85
C LYS A 611 40.63 -15.99 0.97
N HIS A 612 39.63 -16.86 0.78
CA HIS A 612 39.79 -18.12 0.04
C HIS A 612 39.24 -18.08 -1.38
N TRP A 613 38.68 -16.95 -1.80
CA TRP A 613 38.07 -16.81 -3.13
C TRP A 613 39.05 -16.42 -4.24
N ASP A 614 40.29 -16.08 -3.89
CA ASP A 614 41.35 -15.78 -4.88
C ASP A 614 41.91 -17.06 -5.55
N TYR A 615 41.50 -18.25 -5.07
CA TYR A 615 41.81 -19.58 -5.60
C TYR A 615 40.55 -20.24 -6.13
#